data_AF-A0A7J4S4N1-F1
#
_entry.id   AF-A0A7J4S4N1-F1
#
_cell.length_a   1.000
_cell.length_b   1.000
_cell.length_c   1.000
_cell.angle_alpha   90.00
_cell.angle_beta   90.00
_cell.angle_gamma   90.00
#
_symmetry.space_group_name_H-M   'P 1'
#
loop_
_entity.id
_entity.type
_entity.pdbx_description
1 polymer ?
#
loop_
_entity_poly.entity_id
_entity_poly.type
_entity_poly.pdbx_seq_one_letter_code
_entity_poly.pdbx_strand_id
1 'polypeptide(L)'
;MGPPRFEAAVDVDRSREIRATFERIRRPLQWPLEDFRRKKFATTRLVGYRFSRMRGAAEAGFVYGFALKSDAVPGVREPPEAVAYAFVRPVGSALFQELVIRPRSAVRRLVADSRTLGHPFVFHPEGEVVAVRHRSLARLPPELFPFAAADFFMIAQGRLRTGGFMDRVRKATTRRGS
;
A
#
# COMPACT_ATOMS: atom_id res chain seq x y z
N MET A 1 -23.41 -7.72 38.62
CA MET A 1 -22.01 -7.45 38.22
C MET A 1 -21.90 -7.66 36.72
N GLY A 2 -21.82 -6.58 35.94
CA GLY A 2 -21.51 -6.65 34.51
C GLY A 2 -20.00 -6.68 34.29
N PRO A 3 -19.49 -7.27 33.20
CA PRO A 3 -18.07 -7.25 32.89
C PRO A 3 -17.60 -5.79 32.67
N PRO A 4 -16.37 -5.42 33.07
CA PRO A 4 -15.83 -4.11 32.73
C PRO A 4 -15.67 -4.01 31.21
N ARG A 5 -16.22 -2.93 30.66
CA ARG A 5 -16.10 -2.52 29.25
C ARG A 5 -14.61 -2.34 28.91
N PHE A 6 -14.17 -2.97 27.82
CA PHE A 6 -12.92 -2.63 27.15
C PHE A 6 -13.05 -1.24 26.51
N GLU A 7 -12.98 -0.18 27.33
CA GLU A 7 -12.85 1.20 26.89
C GLU A 7 -11.49 1.73 27.36
N ALA A 8 -10.50 1.55 26.49
CA ALA A 8 -9.45 2.54 26.28
C ALA A 8 -8.94 2.30 24.85
N ALA A 9 -9.50 3.02 23.88
CA ALA A 9 -8.81 3.27 22.63
C ALA A 9 -7.54 4.04 22.99
N VAL A 10 -6.46 3.31 23.22
CA VAL A 10 -5.18 3.91 23.56
C VAL A 10 -4.71 4.63 22.30
N ASP A 11 -4.73 5.97 22.35
CA ASP A 11 -4.02 6.86 21.45
C ASP A 11 -2.50 6.68 21.70
N VAL A 12 -1.99 5.46 21.47
CA VAL A 12 -0.56 5.20 21.60
C VAL A 12 0.09 5.88 20.42
N ASP A 13 0.84 6.94 20.69
CA ASP A 13 1.76 7.50 19.71
C ASP A 13 2.82 6.45 19.35
N ARG A 14 2.59 5.72 18.26
CA ARG A 14 3.50 4.71 17.69
C ARG A 14 4.56 5.31 16.76
N SER A 15 4.80 6.62 16.84
CA SER A 15 5.74 7.33 15.94
C SER A 15 7.16 6.77 16.00
N ARG A 16 7.60 6.29 17.18
CA ARG A 16 8.93 5.68 17.34
C ARG A 16 9.05 4.37 16.58
N GLU A 17 8.05 3.50 16.69
CA GLU A 17 8.02 2.20 16.02
C GLU A 17 7.87 2.35 14.50
N ILE A 18 7.06 3.33 14.05
CA ILE A 18 6.94 3.69 12.63
C ILE A 18 8.29 4.14 12.06
N ARG A 19 9.01 5.01 12.78
CA ARG A 19 10.35 5.48 12.39
C ARG A 19 11.33 4.31 12.30
N ALA A 20 11.38 3.46 13.34
CA ALA A 20 12.23 2.28 13.37
C ALA A 20 11.93 1.31 12.21
N THR A 21 10.65 1.17 11.83
CA THR A 21 10.26 0.39 10.66
C THR A 21 10.87 0.95 9.37
N PHE A 22 10.71 2.26 9.14
CA PHE A 22 11.24 2.90 7.92
C PHE A 22 12.77 2.86 7.84
N GLU A 23 13.47 2.97 8.98
CA GLU A 23 14.92 2.78 9.04
C GLU A 23 15.31 1.36 8.62
N ARG A 24 14.59 0.35 9.11
CA ARG A 24 14.83 -1.07 8.78
C ARG A 24 14.63 -1.38 7.30
N ILE A 25 13.56 -0.86 6.70
CA ILE A 25 13.23 -1.11 5.29
C ILE A 25 13.86 -0.11 4.32
N ARG A 26 14.68 0.83 4.81
CA ARG A 26 15.25 1.91 3.99
C ARG A 26 16.04 1.40 2.78
N ARG A 27 16.93 0.42 3.00
CA ARG A 27 17.74 -0.20 1.93
C ARG A 27 16.93 -1.18 1.07
N PRO A 28 16.13 -2.11 1.65
CA PRO A 28 15.29 -3.01 0.85
C PRO A 28 14.32 -2.32 -0.12
N LEU A 29 13.77 -1.16 0.26
CA LEU A 29 12.87 -0.38 -0.62
C LEU A 29 13.59 0.52 -1.63
N GLN A 30 14.94 0.56 -1.65
CA GLN A 30 15.69 1.37 -2.61
C GLN A 30 15.99 0.64 -3.95
N TRP A 31 15.82 -0.69 -4.02
CA TRP A 31 16.25 -1.50 -5.18
C TRP A 31 15.14 -2.45 -5.69
N PRO A 32 14.93 -2.65 -7.01
CA PRO A 32 15.05 -1.72 -8.12
C PRO A 32 13.70 -1.01 -8.32
N LEU A 33 13.56 0.19 -7.75
CA LEU A 33 12.41 1.07 -7.99
C LEU A 33 12.81 2.34 -8.74
N GLU A 34 13.99 2.33 -9.39
CA GLU A 34 14.59 3.48 -10.09
C GLU A 34 13.65 4.07 -11.15
N ASP A 35 12.86 3.21 -11.78
CA ASP A 35 11.84 3.54 -12.76
C ASP A 35 10.60 4.27 -12.18
N PHE A 36 10.49 4.41 -10.87
CA PHE A 36 9.37 5.04 -10.17
C PHE A 36 9.85 6.26 -9.38
N ARG A 37 9.17 7.39 -9.56
CA ARG A 37 9.39 8.57 -8.72
C ARG A 37 8.99 8.24 -7.28
N ARG A 38 9.96 8.27 -6.37
CA ARG A 38 9.74 8.11 -4.93
C ARG A 38 9.43 9.46 -4.30
N LYS A 39 8.35 9.55 -3.52
CA LYS A 39 7.99 10.72 -2.70
C LYS A 39 7.61 10.28 -1.30
N LYS A 40 8.27 10.82 -0.28
CA LYS A 40 7.81 10.71 1.12
C LYS A 40 6.61 11.62 1.32
N PHE A 41 5.63 11.17 2.10
CA PHE A 41 4.49 11.99 2.50
C PHE A 41 4.15 11.70 3.97
N ALA A 42 3.60 12.70 4.64
CA ALA A 42 3.07 12.59 5.99
C ALA A 42 1.85 13.50 6.10
N THR A 43 0.72 12.93 6.51
CA THR A 43 -0.52 13.64 6.83
C THR A 43 -0.99 13.19 8.21
N THR A 44 -2.03 13.81 8.73
CA THR A 44 -2.67 13.39 10.00
C THR A 44 -3.34 12.02 9.93
N ARG A 45 -3.51 11.44 8.73
CA ARG A 45 -4.20 10.15 8.50
C ARG A 45 -3.26 9.05 8.00
N LEU A 46 -2.20 9.42 7.28
CA LEU A 46 -1.35 8.47 6.56
C LEU A 46 0.08 9.00 6.47
N VAL A 47 1.06 8.13 6.73
CA VAL A 47 2.49 8.43 6.56
C VAL A 47 3.17 7.33 5.75
N GLY A 48 4.07 7.69 4.83
CA GLY A 48 4.80 6.68 4.07
C GLY A 48 5.54 7.19 2.85
N TYR A 49 5.76 6.25 1.92
CA TYR A 49 6.41 6.49 0.65
C TYR A 49 5.50 6.08 -0.50
N ARG A 50 5.38 6.98 -1.46
CA ARG A 50 4.70 6.75 -2.73
C ARG A 50 5.72 6.54 -3.84
N PHE A 51 5.46 5.57 -4.70
CA PHE A 51 6.25 5.25 -5.87
C PHE A 51 5.33 5.34 -7.08
N SER A 52 5.64 6.23 -8.03
CA SER A 52 4.72 6.50 -9.12
C SER A 52 5.39 6.74 -10.47
N ARG A 53 4.62 6.48 -11.53
CA ARG A 53 4.93 6.83 -12.91
C ARG A 53 3.76 7.59 -13.52
N MET A 54 4.07 8.47 -14.47
CA MET A 54 3.08 9.32 -15.13
C MET A 54 3.01 9.00 -16.63
N ARG A 55 1.83 9.16 -17.22
CA ARG A 55 1.58 9.17 -18.67
C ARG A 55 0.63 10.31 -18.99
N GLY A 56 1.17 11.39 -19.54
CA GLY A 56 0.42 12.65 -19.66
C GLY A 56 -0.02 13.10 -18.26
N ALA A 57 -1.32 13.39 -18.10
CA ALA A 57 -1.92 13.76 -16.81
C ALA A 57 -2.27 12.56 -15.90
N ALA A 58 -2.17 11.32 -16.39
CA ALA A 58 -2.48 10.13 -15.60
C ALA A 58 -1.28 9.66 -14.79
N GLU A 59 -1.51 9.14 -13.58
CA GLU A 59 -0.49 8.63 -12.66
C GLU A 59 -0.90 7.25 -12.14
N ALA A 60 0.05 6.32 -12.08
CA ALA A 60 -0.15 5.01 -11.49
C ALA A 60 1.05 4.61 -10.65
N GLY A 61 0.81 3.80 -9.62
CA GLY A 61 1.86 3.40 -8.72
C GLY A 61 1.37 2.64 -7.51
N PHE A 62 2.18 2.69 -6.46
CA PHE A 62 1.89 2.05 -5.19
C PHE A 62 2.47 2.83 -4.02
N VAL A 63 1.99 2.51 -2.83
CA VAL A 63 2.37 3.13 -1.56
C VAL A 63 2.71 2.05 -0.54
N TYR A 64 3.72 2.33 0.28
CA TYR A 64 3.93 1.66 1.56
C TYR A 64 3.86 2.69 2.67
N GLY A 65 3.12 2.40 3.73
CA GLY A 65 2.97 3.34 4.82
C GLY A 65 2.16 2.80 5.99
N PHE A 66 1.78 3.72 6.87
CA PHE A 66 0.94 3.45 8.02
C PHE A 66 -0.28 4.34 7.96
N ALA A 67 -1.46 3.71 8.04
CA ALA A 67 -2.70 4.41 8.31
C ALA A 67 -2.82 4.67 9.81
N LEU A 68 -3.03 5.93 10.16
CA LEU A 68 -3.09 6.43 11.54
C LEU A 68 -4.52 6.69 12.01
N LYS A 69 -5.49 6.64 11.10
CA LYS A 69 -6.93 6.77 11.39
C LYS A 69 -7.71 5.69 10.64
N SER A 70 -8.88 5.34 11.16
CA SER A 70 -9.85 4.52 10.43
C SER A 70 -10.19 5.19 9.10
N ASP A 71 -10.43 4.38 8.07
CA ASP A 71 -10.82 4.85 6.74
C ASP A 71 -9.81 5.83 6.12
N ALA A 72 -8.53 5.78 6.52
CA ALA A 72 -7.47 6.53 5.83
C ALA A 72 -7.23 5.99 4.41
N VAL A 73 -7.49 4.70 4.22
CA VAL A 73 -7.59 3.99 2.94
C VAL A 73 -8.69 2.93 3.04
N PRO A 74 -9.29 2.45 1.94
CA PRO A 74 -10.30 1.41 1.98
C PRO A 74 -9.88 0.18 2.80
N GLY A 75 -10.78 -0.32 3.65
CA GLY A 75 -10.56 -1.53 4.46
C GLY A 75 -9.89 -1.31 5.82
N VAL A 76 -9.20 -0.19 6.04
CA VAL A 76 -8.56 0.11 7.33
C VAL A 76 -9.58 0.46 8.40
N ARG A 77 -9.50 -0.22 9.55
CA ARG A 77 -10.45 -0.13 10.66
C ARG A 77 -9.78 0.06 12.02
N GLU A 78 -8.63 -0.56 12.26
CA GLU A 78 -7.99 -0.64 13.57
C GLU A 78 -6.57 -0.05 13.53
N PRO A 79 -6.43 1.28 13.38
CA PRO A 79 -5.13 1.93 13.31
C PRO A 79 -4.33 1.79 14.63
N PRO A 80 -2.99 1.87 14.57
CA PRO A 80 -2.19 1.98 13.36
C PRO A 80 -2.15 0.68 12.56
N GLU A 81 -2.36 0.81 11.24
CA GLU A 81 -2.27 -0.30 10.30
C GLU A 81 -1.12 -0.10 9.32
N ALA A 82 -0.28 -1.12 9.13
CA ALA A 82 0.62 -1.14 7.98
C ALA A 82 -0.22 -1.31 6.71
N VAL A 83 0.00 -0.46 5.72
CA VAL A 83 -0.73 -0.47 4.46
C VAL A 83 0.21 -0.51 3.27
N ALA A 84 -0.13 -1.36 2.32
CA ALA A 84 0.43 -1.37 0.98
C ALA A 84 -0.72 -1.29 -0.01
N TYR A 85 -0.75 -0.27 -0.87
CA TYR A 85 -1.83 -0.15 -1.85
C TYR A 85 -1.33 0.23 -3.22
N ALA A 86 -2.05 -0.24 -4.24
CA ALA A 86 -1.93 0.21 -5.62
C ALA A 86 -2.91 1.35 -5.89
N PHE A 87 -2.48 2.33 -6.68
CA PHE A 87 -3.35 3.43 -7.10
C PHE A 87 -3.19 3.72 -8.60
N VAL A 88 -4.28 4.18 -9.21
CA VAL A 88 -4.31 4.67 -10.60
C VAL A 88 -5.27 5.84 -10.69
N ARG A 89 -4.83 6.95 -11.29
CA ARG A 89 -5.62 8.18 -11.39
C ARG A 89 -5.41 8.94 -12.69
N PRO A 90 -6.41 9.72 -13.16
CA PRO A 90 -7.78 9.76 -12.61
C PRO A 90 -8.57 8.50 -12.96
N VAL A 91 -9.63 8.24 -12.19
CA VAL A 91 -10.62 7.18 -12.50
C VAL A 91 -11.19 7.43 -13.90
N GLY A 92 -11.40 6.35 -14.66
CA GLY A 92 -11.94 6.42 -16.03
C GLY A 92 -10.91 6.76 -17.13
N SER A 93 -9.70 7.20 -16.78
CA SER A 93 -8.63 7.43 -17.76
C SER A 93 -8.26 6.15 -18.54
N ALA A 94 -7.68 6.30 -19.73
CA ALA A 94 -7.19 5.15 -20.50
C ALA A 94 -6.21 4.27 -19.70
N LEU A 95 -5.38 4.90 -18.86
CA LEU A 95 -4.47 4.20 -17.95
C LEU A 95 -5.23 3.39 -16.89
N PHE A 96 -6.31 3.96 -16.33
CA PHE A 96 -7.20 3.27 -15.39
C PHE A 96 -7.90 2.08 -16.05
N GLN A 97 -8.43 2.25 -17.26
CA GLN A 97 -9.05 1.17 -18.01
C GLN A 97 -8.07 0.02 -18.25
N GLU A 98 -6.83 0.33 -18.63
CA GLU A 98 -5.78 -0.65 -18.89
C GLU A 98 -5.32 -1.40 -17.63
N LEU A 99 -5.06 -0.69 -16.54
CA LEU A 99 -4.45 -1.25 -15.34
C LEU A 99 -5.44 -1.83 -14.33
N VAL A 100 -6.71 -1.40 -14.38
CA VAL A 100 -7.74 -1.73 -13.36
C VAL A 100 -8.88 -2.53 -13.97
N ILE A 101 -9.57 -1.97 -14.97
CA ILE A 101 -10.86 -2.50 -15.44
C ILE A 101 -10.71 -3.76 -16.30
N ARG A 102 -9.83 -3.72 -17.31
CA ARG A 102 -9.69 -4.80 -18.30
C ARG A 102 -9.56 -6.19 -17.68
N PRO A 103 -10.06 -7.25 -18.33
CA PRO A 103 -9.77 -8.61 -17.93
C PRO A 103 -8.26 -8.83 -17.81
N ARG A 104 -7.82 -9.52 -16.76
CA ARG A 104 -6.40 -9.80 -16.49
C ARG A 104 -5.51 -8.54 -16.36
N SER A 105 -6.12 -7.40 -16.00
CA SER A 105 -5.40 -6.16 -15.68
C SER A 105 -4.35 -6.36 -14.58
N ALA A 106 -3.42 -5.40 -14.48
CA ALA A 106 -2.34 -5.46 -13.49
C ALA A 106 -2.89 -5.60 -12.06
N VAL A 107 -3.94 -4.86 -11.73
CA VAL A 107 -4.54 -4.88 -10.39
C VAL A 107 -5.29 -6.19 -10.13
N ARG A 108 -6.07 -6.69 -11.10
CA ARG A 108 -6.80 -7.96 -10.93
C ARG A 108 -5.85 -9.14 -10.73
N ARG A 109 -4.72 -9.15 -11.43
CA ARG A 109 -3.65 -10.14 -11.22
C ARG A 109 -3.01 -10.02 -9.84
N LEU A 110 -2.64 -8.81 -9.42
CA LEU A 110 -2.11 -8.57 -8.07
C LEU A 110 -3.03 -9.13 -6.98
N VAL A 111 -4.33 -8.85 -7.09
CA VAL A 111 -5.35 -9.35 -6.16
C VAL A 111 -5.39 -10.88 -6.17
N ALA A 112 -5.51 -11.49 -7.37
CA ALA A 112 -5.55 -12.95 -7.50
C ALA A 112 -4.28 -13.64 -6.94
N ASP A 113 -3.10 -13.14 -7.27
CA ASP A 113 -1.80 -13.70 -6.87
C ASP A 113 -1.52 -13.54 -5.37
N SER A 114 -2.26 -12.65 -4.69
CA SER A 114 -2.10 -12.38 -3.26
C SER A 114 -3.01 -13.23 -2.36
N ARG A 115 -3.97 -13.97 -2.92
CA ARG A 115 -5.01 -14.70 -2.16
C ARG A 115 -4.48 -15.71 -1.15
N THR A 116 -3.28 -16.25 -1.38
CA THR A 116 -2.64 -17.22 -0.49
C THR A 116 -1.90 -16.58 0.69
N LEU A 117 -1.85 -15.24 0.75
CA LEU A 117 -1.24 -14.52 1.87
C LEU A 117 -2.21 -14.41 3.04
N GLY A 118 -1.68 -14.42 4.27
CA GLY A 118 -2.48 -14.16 5.48
C GLY A 118 -3.19 -12.80 5.48
N HIS A 119 -2.64 -11.83 4.74
CA HIS A 119 -3.31 -10.56 4.43
C HIS A 119 -3.21 -10.34 2.91
N PRO A 120 -4.26 -10.64 2.13
CA PRO A 120 -4.25 -10.43 0.68
C PRO A 120 -4.48 -8.97 0.30
N PHE A 121 -4.21 -8.61 -0.96
CA PHE A 121 -4.71 -7.37 -1.53
C PHE A 121 -6.20 -7.52 -1.85
N VAL A 122 -7.02 -6.60 -1.33
CA VAL A 122 -8.45 -6.49 -1.60
C VAL A 122 -8.67 -5.51 -2.75
N PHE A 123 -9.57 -5.82 -3.67
CA PHE A 123 -9.86 -5.02 -4.86
C PHE A 123 -10.88 -3.92 -4.60
N HIS A 124 -10.61 -2.70 -5.08
CA HIS A 124 -11.48 -1.52 -4.90
C HIS A 124 -11.61 -0.73 -6.23
N PRO A 125 -12.42 -1.18 -7.19
CA PRO A 125 -12.44 -0.63 -8.55
C PRO A 125 -13.07 0.76 -8.70
N GLU A 126 -13.72 1.28 -7.66
CA GLU A 126 -14.53 2.49 -7.72
C GLU A 126 -13.73 3.78 -7.48
N GLY A 127 -12.56 3.67 -6.84
CA GLY A 127 -11.73 4.81 -6.47
C GLY A 127 -10.34 4.80 -7.10
N GLU A 128 -9.55 5.84 -6.82
CA GLU A 128 -8.15 5.91 -7.27
C GLU A 128 -7.25 4.89 -6.54
N VAL A 129 -7.60 4.51 -5.31
CA VAL A 129 -6.95 3.43 -4.57
C VAL A 129 -7.64 2.13 -4.94
N VAL A 130 -6.96 1.30 -5.75
CA VAL A 130 -7.60 0.22 -6.51
C VAL A 130 -7.33 -1.18 -5.96
N ALA A 131 -6.28 -1.32 -5.14
CA ALA A 131 -6.10 -2.52 -4.35
C ALA A 131 -5.36 -2.19 -3.06
N VAL A 132 -5.86 -2.69 -1.92
CA VAL A 132 -5.30 -2.42 -0.60
C VAL A 132 -4.97 -3.73 0.10
N ARG A 133 -3.74 -3.85 0.59
CA ARG A 133 -3.34 -4.82 1.60
C ARG A 133 -3.08 -4.05 2.88
N HIS A 134 -3.63 -4.51 3.99
CA HIS A 134 -3.41 -3.88 5.29
C HIS A 134 -3.31 -4.92 6.41
N ARG A 135 -2.70 -4.52 7.52
CA ARG A 135 -2.59 -5.31 8.75
C ARG A 135 -2.58 -4.37 9.94
N SER A 136 -3.50 -4.56 10.88
CA SER A 136 -3.44 -3.86 12.17
C SER A 136 -2.22 -4.28 12.97
N LEU A 137 -1.57 -3.29 13.56
CA LEU A 137 -0.44 -3.43 14.47
C LEU A 137 -0.76 -2.83 15.84
N ALA A 138 -2.00 -2.36 16.06
CA ALA A 138 -2.41 -1.63 17.25
C ALA A 138 -2.13 -2.39 18.55
N ARG A 139 -2.40 -3.70 18.51
CA ARG A 139 -2.25 -4.61 19.66
C ARG A 139 -0.87 -5.28 19.74
N LEU A 140 0.05 -4.98 18.82
CA LEU A 140 1.39 -5.55 18.90
C LEU A 140 2.21 -4.88 20.00
N PRO A 141 3.04 -5.66 20.71
CA PRO A 141 4.08 -5.10 21.56
C PRO A 141 4.99 -4.15 20.77
N PRO A 142 5.42 -3.01 21.36
CA PRO A 142 6.30 -2.03 20.70
C PRO A 142 7.53 -2.64 20.01
N GLU A 143 8.13 -3.65 20.64
CA GLU A 143 9.33 -4.32 20.16
C GLU A 143 9.07 -5.19 18.92
N LEU A 144 7.87 -5.74 18.77
CA LEU A 144 7.50 -6.58 17.61
C LEU A 144 6.97 -5.76 16.43
N PHE A 145 6.47 -4.56 16.69
CA PHE A 145 5.84 -3.71 15.68
C PHE A 145 6.74 -3.48 14.46
N PRO A 146 8.01 -3.06 14.58
CA PRO A 146 8.84 -2.77 13.41
C PRO A 146 9.17 -4.01 12.58
N PHE A 147 9.27 -5.18 13.21
CA PHE A 147 9.54 -6.44 12.52
C PHE A 147 8.31 -6.90 11.74
N ALA A 148 7.13 -6.89 12.38
CA ALA A 148 5.88 -7.27 11.74
C ALA A 148 5.53 -6.34 10.56
N ALA A 149 5.76 -5.04 10.73
CA ALA A 149 5.54 -4.05 9.68
C ALA A 149 6.56 -4.19 8.53
N ALA A 150 7.85 -4.40 8.83
CA ALA A 150 8.87 -4.61 7.81
C ALA A 150 8.60 -5.87 6.98
N ASP A 151 8.32 -7.00 7.63
CA ASP A 151 7.95 -8.25 6.96
C ASP A 151 6.70 -8.05 6.07
N PHE A 152 5.68 -7.37 6.62
CA PHE A 152 4.51 -7.00 5.85
C PHE A 152 4.91 -6.22 4.57
N PHE A 153 5.71 -5.17 4.65
CA PHE A 153 6.10 -4.41 3.45
C PHE A 153 6.93 -5.24 2.46
N MET A 154 7.82 -6.10 2.94
CA MET A 154 8.63 -6.97 2.07
C MET A 154 7.77 -7.99 1.31
N ILE A 155 6.78 -8.60 1.96
CA ILE A 155 5.82 -9.50 1.30
C ILE A 155 5.00 -8.74 0.25
N ALA A 156 4.55 -7.52 0.56
CA ALA A 156 3.83 -6.68 -0.39
C ALA A 156 4.69 -6.35 -1.63
N GLN A 157 5.95 -5.97 -1.41
CA GLN A 157 6.89 -5.69 -2.50
C GLN A 157 7.13 -6.92 -3.36
N GLY A 158 7.25 -8.10 -2.74
CA GLY A 158 7.31 -9.38 -3.44
C GLY A 158 6.15 -9.53 -4.43
N ARG A 159 4.90 -9.38 -3.99
CA ARG A 159 3.72 -9.52 -4.86
C ARG A 159 3.62 -8.46 -5.95
N LEU A 160 3.96 -7.21 -5.64
CA LEU A 160 3.97 -6.13 -6.63
C LEU A 160 5.00 -6.39 -7.74
N ARG A 161 6.13 -7.03 -7.41
CA ARG A 161 7.16 -7.44 -8.38
C ARG A 161 6.78 -8.73 -9.12
N THR A 162 6.57 -9.82 -8.41
CA THR A 162 6.38 -11.16 -9.01
C THR A 162 5.03 -11.29 -9.74
N GLY A 163 3.98 -10.60 -9.27
CA GLY A 163 2.71 -10.48 -9.99
C GLY A 163 2.79 -9.63 -11.26
N GLY A 164 3.96 -9.03 -11.53
CA GLY A 164 4.20 -8.18 -12.70
C GLY A 164 3.35 -6.92 -12.71
N PHE A 165 2.91 -6.43 -11.55
CA PHE A 165 2.18 -5.16 -11.43
C PHE A 165 3.11 -4.02 -11.80
N MET A 166 4.31 -3.96 -11.20
CA MET A 166 5.30 -2.91 -11.48
C MET A 166 5.69 -2.87 -12.96
N ASP A 167 5.90 -4.03 -13.58
CA ASP A 167 6.23 -4.13 -15.01
C ASP A 167 5.12 -3.62 -15.91
N ARG A 168 3.86 -3.91 -15.57
CA ARG A 168 2.70 -3.45 -16.34
C ARG A 168 2.49 -1.95 -16.17
N VAL A 169 2.65 -1.40 -14.97
CA VAL A 169 2.64 0.05 -14.76
C VAL A 169 3.74 0.71 -15.58
N ARG A 170 4.96 0.17 -15.55
CA ARG A 170 6.06 0.65 -16.39
C ARG A 170 5.70 0.62 -17.87
N LYS A 171 5.26 -0.51 -18.41
CA LYS A 171 4.86 -0.65 -19.83
C LYS A 171 3.72 0.30 -20.23
N ALA A 172 2.72 0.45 -19.37
CA ALA A 172 1.56 1.30 -19.64
C ALA A 172 1.88 2.81 -19.57
N THR A 173 2.99 3.17 -18.92
CA THR A 173 3.44 4.56 -18.74
C THR A 173 4.65 4.94 -19.58
N THR A 174 5.39 3.99 -20.13
CA THR A 174 6.40 4.25 -21.18
C THR A 174 5.68 4.44 -22.52
N ARG A 175 6.00 5.53 -23.25
CA ARG A 175 5.44 5.78 -24.59
C ARG A 175 5.65 4.56 -25.49
N ARG A 176 4.58 4.04 -26.10
CA ARG A 176 4.69 3.47 -27.45
C ARG A 176 4.81 4.66 -28.41
N GLY A 177 5.76 4.59 -29.33
CA GLY A 177 6.22 5.69 -30.19
C GLY A 177 5.12 6.63 -30.65
N SER A 178 5.39 7.92 -30.50
CA SER A 178 4.90 8.96 -31.39
C SER A 178 5.44 8.76 -32.80
#